data_AF-A0A7K9VKW1-F1
#
_entry.id   AF-A0A7K9VKW1-F1
#
_cell.length_a   1.000
_cell.length_b   1.000
_cell.length_c   1.000
_cell.angle_alpha   90.00
_cell.angle_beta   90.00
_cell.angle_gamma   90.00
#
_symmetry.space_group_name_H-M   'P 1'
#
loop_
_entity.id
_entity.type
_entity.pdbx_description
1 polymer ?
#
loop_
_entity_poly.entity_id
_entity_poly.type
_entity_poly.pdbx_seq_one_letter_code
_entity_poly.pdbx_strand_id
1 'polypeptide(L)' 'APIFTQKLYIGRVLENTPEGSVVLSVMATDADVGLNGDISYRFSQAVGESQLPFTIDPVSG' A
#
# COMPACT_ATOMS: atom_id res chain seq x y z
N ALA A 1 -15.96 -4.46 4.71
CA ALA A 1 -15.25 -3.23 4.28
C ALA A 1 -13.87 -3.17 4.94
N PRO A 2 -12.80 -2.89 4.19
CA PRO A 2 -11.45 -3.16 4.63
C PRO A 2 -10.94 -2.10 5.62
N ILE A 3 -10.21 -2.55 6.64
CA ILE A 3 -9.64 -1.71 7.69
C ILE A 3 -8.13 -1.93 7.74
N PHE A 4 -7.35 -0.87 7.54
CA PHE A 4 -5.89 -0.93 7.73
C PHE A 4 -5.54 -1.23 9.18
N THR A 5 -4.52 -2.06 9.37
CA THR A 5 -4.00 -2.42 10.70
C THR A 5 -3.37 -1.24 11.44
N GLN A 6 -2.85 -0.25 10.71
CA GLN A 6 -2.32 0.99 11.26
C GLN A 6 -3.03 2.20 10.65
N LYS A 7 -3.26 3.22 11.47
CA LYS A 7 -3.82 4.51 11.01
C LYS A 7 -2.80 5.37 10.25
N LEU A 8 -1.51 5.16 10.51
CA LEU A 8 -0.41 5.91 9.91
C LEU A 8 0.78 4.95 9.68
N TYR A 9 1.23 4.86 8.44
CA TYR A 9 2.44 4.14 8.07
C TYR A 9 3.56 5.15 7.78
N ILE A 10 4.74 4.97 8.36
CA ILE A 10 5.91 5.82 8.15
C ILE A 10 7.05 4.96 7.62
N GLY A 11 7.42 5.17 6.35
CA GLY A 11 8.59 4.57 5.73
C GLY A 11 9.81 5.49 5.78
N ARG A 12 11.01 4.91 5.74
CA ARG A 12 12.28 5.63 5.56
C ARG A 12 13.13 4.88 4.55
N VAL A 13 13.78 5.62 3.66
CA VAL A 13 14.62 5.10 2.58
C VAL A 13 15.93 5.87 2.60
N LEU A 14 17.05 5.17 2.39
CA LEU A 14 18.35 5.81 2.23
C LEU A 14 18.48 6.35 0.81
N GLU A 15 19.18 7.47 0.62
CA GLU A 15 19.35 8.10 -0.70
C GLU A 15 19.99 7.18 -1.76
N ASN A 16 20.77 6.19 -1.33
CA ASN A 16 21.46 5.24 -2.17
C ASN A 16 20.73 3.89 -2.31
N THR A 17 19.46 3.82 -1.87
CA THR A 17 18.67 2.59 -1.97
C THR A 17 18.34 2.30 -3.44
N PRO A 18 18.58 1.07 -3.94
CA PRO A 18 18.26 0.70 -5.32
C PRO A 18 16.76 0.80 -5.63
N GLU A 19 16.43 1.09 -6.88
CA GLU A 19 15.05 1.04 -7.38
C GLU A 19 14.44 -0.36 -7.19
N GLY A 20 13.15 -0.41 -6.88
CA GLY A 20 12.43 -1.66 -6.60
C GLY A 20 12.65 -2.23 -5.20
N SER A 21 13.43 -1.57 -4.35
CA SER A 21 13.57 -1.96 -2.94
C SER A 21 12.26 -1.75 -2.17
N VAL A 22 11.92 -2.69 -1.30
CA VAL A 22 10.75 -2.59 -0.42
C VAL A 22 10.99 -1.52 0.65
N VAL A 23 10.09 -0.53 0.72
CA VAL A 23 10.15 0.57 1.70
C VAL A 23 9.40 0.20 2.98
N LEU A 24 8.17 -0.26 2.82
CA LEU A 24 7.28 -0.75 3.87
C LEU A 24 6.24 -1.67 3.23
N SER A 25 5.56 -2.46 4.05
CA SER A 25 4.36 -3.18 3.63
C SER A 25 3.17 -2.72 4.45
N VAL A 26 2.01 -2.64 3.80
CA VAL A 26 0.74 -2.29 4.44
C VAL A 26 -0.17 -3.50 4.52
N MET A 27 -1.01 -3.54 5.55
CA MET A 27 -1.99 -4.60 5.69
C MET A 27 -3.33 -4.03 6.08
N ALA A 28 -4.38 -4.52 5.40
CA ALA A 28 -5.76 -4.31 5.75
C ALA A 28 -6.48 -5.64 5.96
N THR A 29 -7.51 -5.63 6.80
CA THR A 29 -8.36 -6.78 7.08
C THR A 29 -9.81 -6.40 6.79
N ASP A 30 -10.53 -7.29 6.12
CA ASP A 30 -11.97 -7.19 5.91
C ASP A 30 -12.67 -8.32 6.69
N ALA A 31 -13.80 -8.02 7.32
CA ALA A 31 -14.60 -9.01 8.05
C ALA A 31 -15.62 -9.74 7.16
N ASP A 32 -15.80 -9.27 5.93
CA ASP A 32 -16.72 -9.85 4.95
C ASP A 32 -16.14 -11.16 4.36
N VAL A 33 -17.02 -12.09 4.00
CA VAL A 33 -16.63 -13.43 3.50
C VAL A 33 -16.78 -13.52 1.98
N GLY A 34 -15.90 -14.27 1.33
CA GLY A 34 -15.91 -14.48 -0.12
C GLY A 34 -15.37 -13.27 -0.87
N LEU A 35 -15.86 -13.01 -2.09
CA LEU A 35 -15.38 -11.90 -2.94
C LEU A 35 -15.50 -10.52 -2.29
N ASN A 36 -16.44 -10.35 -1.35
CA ASN A 36 -16.61 -9.09 -0.63
C ASN A 36 -15.50 -8.81 0.39
N GLY A 37 -14.66 -9.81 0.70
CA GLY A 37 -13.47 -9.66 1.52
C GLY A 37 -12.17 -9.60 0.71
N ASP A 38 -12.25 -9.56 -0.63
CA ASP A 38 -11.05 -9.40 -1.47
C ASP A 38 -10.55 -7.95 -1.39
N ILE A 39 -9.27 -7.79 -1.08
CA ILE A 39 -8.65 -6.50 -0.80
C ILE A 39 -7.66 -6.18 -1.91
N SER A 40 -7.75 -4.97 -2.46
CA SER A 40 -6.74 -4.42 -3.36
C SER A 40 -6.20 -3.08 -2.87
N TYR A 41 -4.89 -2.89 -3.02
CA TYR A 41 -4.19 -1.69 -2.57
C TYR A 41 -3.89 -0.75 -3.74
N ARG A 42 -4.01 0.56 -3.49
CA ARG A 42 -3.62 1.62 -4.42
C ARG A 42 -3.39 2.94 -3.68
N PHE A 43 -2.59 3.82 -4.27
CA PHE A 43 -2.53 5.20 -3.81
C PHE A 43 -3.82 5.95 -4.15
N SER A 44 -4.14 7.01 -3.39
CA SER A 44 -5.33 7.82 -3.66
C SER A 44 -5.11 8.69 -4.90
N GLN A 45 -6.17 8.89 -5.71
CA GLN A 45 -6.11 9.74 -6.91
C GLN A 45 -5.74 11.21 -6.62
N ALA A 46 -5.84 11.65 -5.37
CA ALA A 46 -5.38 12.96 -4.93
C ALA A 46 -3.85 13.11 -5.06
N VAL A 47 -3.13 11.99 -5.11
CA VAL A 47 -1.71 11.92 -5.41
C VAL A 47 -1.62 11.31 -6.81
N GLY A 48 -1.44 12.14 -7.83
CA GLY A 48 -1.40 11.66 -9.22
C GLY A 48 -0.39 10.52 -9.39
N GLU A 49 -0.86 9.34 -9.79
CA GLU A 49 -0.04 8.12 -9.90
C GLU A 49 1.18 8.31 -10.82
N SER A 50 1.08 9.24 -11.78
CA SER A 50 2.14 9.57 -12.73
C SER A 50 3.29 10.41 -12.17
N GLN A 51 3.29 10.78 -10.88
CA GLN A 51 4.32 11.63 -10.27
C GLN A 51 4.96 11.07 -8.99
N LEU A 52 4.64 9.84 -8.57
CA LEU A 52 5.20 9.26 -7.34
C LEU A 52 6.45 8.41 -7.61
N PRO A 53 7.53 8.56 -6.81
CA PRO A 53 8.70 7.68 -6.89
C PRO A 53 8.47 6.32 -6.20
N PHE A 54 7.26 6.04 -5.74
CA PHE A 54 6.90 4.82 -5.02
C PHE A 54 5.76 4.10 -5.73
N THR A 55 5.83 2.78 -5.74
CA THR A 55 4.77 1.88 -6.18
C THR A 55 4.21 1.08 -5.00
N ILE A 56 3.02 0.54 -5.17
CA ILE A 56 2.40 -0.37 -4.20
C ILE A 56 1.91 -1.60 -4.96
N ASP A 57 2.15 -2.78 -4.42
CA ASP A 57 1.64 -4.00 -5.02
C ASP A 57 0.14 -4.15 -4.67
N PRO A 58 -0.76 -4.31 -5.64
CA PRO A 58 -2.20 -4.30 -5.38
C PRO A 58 -2.66 -5.51 -4.57
N VAL A 59 -1.87 -6.58 -4.46
CA VAL A 59 -2.23 -7.81 -3.75
C VAL A 59 -1.50 -7.91 -2.42
N SER A 60 -0.18 -7.63 -2.39
CA SER A 60 0.62 -7.80 -1.17
C SER A 60 0.68 -6.56 -0.28
N GLY A 61 0.31 -5.37 -0.77
CA GLY A 61 0.39 -4.12 -0.02
C GLY A 61 1.82 -3.64 0.14
#